data_AF-A0A382L3S8-F1
#
_entry.id   AF-A0A382L3S8-F1
#
_cell.length_a   1.000
_cell.length_b   1.000
_cell.length_c   1.000
_cell.angle_alpha   90.00
_cell.angle_beta   90.00
_cell.angle_gamma   90.00
#
_symmetry.space_group_name_H-M   'P 1'
#
loop_
_entity.id
_entity.type
_entity.pdbx_description
1 polymer ?
#
loop_
_entity_poly.entity_id
_entity_poly.type
_entity_poly.pdbx_seq_one_letter_code
_entity_poly.pdbx_strand_id
1 'polypeptide(L)'
;MLLVCVTVVWGWTFVIVRDATSPGVYGVVPFLTLRFTVASVTLIFFSRRINRHTLTAGFGFGVVVSIGYLCQTFGLRYTTATNSGLITGLFVIFVPVTDFLLFKKRPPHEFLLIVCVSFVGIALLSDGNLDGFNFGDLLTLVCAGAFGIDISLLSRYAKNHDSGALMLVQMISSSIVCAVVWGITEPFK
;
A
#
# COMPACT_ATOMS: atom_id res chain seq x y z
N MET A 1 -3.71 -15.51 16.89
CA MET A 1 -5.04 -14.86 16.87
C MET A 1 -4.99 -13.44 16.32
N LEU A 2 -4.11 -12.56 16.81
CA LEU A 2 -4.03 -11.16 16.34
C LEU A 2 -3.76 -11.03 14.82
N LEU A 3 -2.87 -11.86 14.26
CA LEU A 3 -2.59 -11.88 12.82
C LEU A 3 -3.82 -12.26 11.97
N VAL A 4 -4.67 -13.17 12.46
CA VAL A 4 -5.89 -13.59 11.76
C VAL A 4 -6.90 -12.43 11.70
N CYS A 5 -7.05 -11.68 12.80
CA CYS A 5 -7.88 -10.48 12.81
C CYS A 5 -7.37 -9.45 11.80
N VAL A 6 -6.05 -9.22 11.74
CA VAL A 6 -5.44 -8.29 10.79
C VAL A 6 -5.70 -8.73 9.34
N THR A 7 -5.56 -10.03 9.02
CA THR A 7 -5.84 -10.52 7.67
C THR A 7 -7.31 -10.39 7.28
N VAL A 8 -8.24 -10.61 8.21
CA VAL A 8 -9.67 -10.43 7.97
C VAL A 8 -9.99 -8.96 7.67
N VAL A 9 -9.46 -8.03 8.49
CA VAL A 9 -9.64 -6.59 8.29
C VAL A 9 -9.03 -6.13 6.96
N TRP A 10 -7.85 -6.63 6.63
CA TRP A 10 -7.17 -6.31 5.36
C TRP A 10 -7.96 -6.79 4.14
N GLY A 11 -8.40 -8.06 4.13
CA GLY A 11 -9.21 -8.61 3.04
C GLY A 11 -10.54 -7.88 2.87
N TRP A 12 -11.22 -7.58 3.99
CA TRP A 12 -12.52 -6.91 3.95
C TRP A 12 -12.42 -5.49 3.39
N THR A 13 -11.30 -4.81 3.64
CA THR A 13 -11.04 -3.47 3.12
C THR A 13 -11.13 -3.41 1.59
N PHE A 14 -10.64 -4.41 0.86
CA PHE A 14 -10.68 -4.38 -0.62
C PHE A 14 -12.09 -4.31 -1.18
N VAL A 15 -13.01 -5.06 -0.57
CA VAL A 15 -14.41 -5.07 -1.01
C VAL A 15 -15.07 -3.74 -0.69
N ILE A 16 -14.90 -3.22 0.54
CA ILE A 16 -15.43 -1.91 0.94
C ILE A 16 -14.90 -0.79 0.03
N VAL A 17 -13.60 -0.78 -0.27
CA VAL A 17 -12.99 0.26 -1.11
C VAL A 17 -13.48 0.16 -2.55
N ARG A 18 -13.64 -1.05 -3.08
CA ARG A 18 -14.24 -1.27 -4.40
C ARG A 18 -15.66 -0.71 -4.47
N ASP A 19 -16.49 -1.05 -3.49
CA ASP A 19 -17.88 -0.64 -3.43
C ASP A 19 -18.00 0.88 -3.23
N ALA A 20 -17.18 1.46 -2.34
CA ALA A 20 -17.14 2.90 -2.09
C ALA A 20 -16.63 3.72 -3.29
N THR A 21 -15.74 3.14 -4.10
CA THR A 21 -15.13 3.80 -5.28
C THR A 21 -15.79 3.36 -6.59
N SER A 22 -16.95 2.69 -6.50
CA SER A 22 -17.73 2.32 -7.67
C SER A 22 -18.22 3.57 -8.40
N PRO A 23 -18.30 3.54 -9.75
CA PRO A 23 -18.67 4.72 -10.54
C PRO A 23 -20.00 5.32 -10.08
N GLY A 24 -19.98 6.55 -9.55
CA GLY A 24 -21.19 7.31 -9.17
C GLY A 24 -21.37 7.62 -7.69
N VAL A 25 -20.51 7.13 -6.78
CA VAL A 25 -20.65 7.40 -5.34
C VAL A 25 -19.59 8.36 -4.82
N TYR A 26 -18.30 8.00 -4.89
CA TYR A 26 -17.18 8.87 -4.47
C TYR A 26 -16.00 8.76 -5.42
N GLY A 27 -15.28 9.88 -5.61
CA GLY A 27 -14.00 9.88 -6.32
C GLY A 27 -12.91 9.11 -5.55
N VAL A 28 -11.99 8.46 -6.27
CA VAL A 28 -10.86 7.70 -5.71
C VAL A 28 -10.04 8.55 -4.75
N VAL A 29 -9.68 9.75 -5.20
CA VAL A 29 -8.77 10.65 -4.50
C VAL A 29 -9.42 11.29 -3.25
N PRO A 30 -10.67 11.80 -3.29
CA PRO A 30 -11.33 12.28 -2.07
C PRO A 30 -11.53 11.19 -1.02
N PHE A 31 -11.88 9.96 -1.43
CA PHE A 31 -12.02 8.83 -0.50
C PHE A 31 -10.70 8.52 0.23
N LEU A 32 -9.57 8.46 -0.49
CA LEU A 32 -8.25 8.27 0.11
C LEU A 32 -7.84 9.44 1.01
N THR A 33 -8.09 10.66 0.57
CA THR A 33 -7.76 11.87 1.35
C THR A 33 -8.49 11.87 2.69
N LEU A 34 -9.79 11.58 2.71
CA LEU A 34 -10.57 11.44 3.94
C LEU A 34 -10.04 10.29 4.81
N ARG A 35 -9.77 9.12 4.23
CA ARG A 35 -9.25 7.96 4.94
C ARG A 35 -7.93 8.27 5.67
N PHE A 36 -6.97 8.89 4.99
CA PHE A 36 -5.68 9.25 5.61
C PHE A 36 -5.80 10.42 6.59
N THR A 37 -6.74 11.34 6.37
CA THR A 37 -7.02 12.42 7.32
C THR A 37 -7.56 11.86 8.63
N VAL A 38 -8.55 10.96 8.58
CA VAL A 38 -9.10 10.31 9.79
C VAL A 38 -8.02 9.49 10.50
N ALA A 39 -7.19 8.75 9.76
CA ALA A 39 -6.06 8.02 10.33
C ALA A 39 -5.06 8.97 11.01
N SER A 40 -4.77 10.12 10.41
CA SER A 40 -3.88 11.12 10.99
C SER A 40 -4.43 11.72 12.28
N VAL A 41 -5.71 12.12 12.28
CA VAL A 41 -6.37 12.72 13.45
C VAL A 41 -6.41 11.73 14.62
N THR A 42 -6.73 10.47 14.36
CA THR A 42 -6.76 9.45 15.42
C THR A 42 -5.38 9.16 15.99
N LEU A 43 -4.34 9.12 15.15
CA LEU A 43 -2.96 8.89 15.61
C LEU A 43 -2.35 10.07 16.37
N ILE A 44 -2.80 11.31 16.11
CA ILE A 44 -2.37 12.50 16.84
C ILE A 44 -2.62 12.36 18.35
N PHE A 45 -3.72 11.71 18.76
CA PHE A 45 -4.01 11.51 20.18
C PHE A 45 -3.11 10.45 20.85
N PHE A 46 -2.49 9.57 20.08
CA PHE A 46 -1.71 8.44 20.59
C PHE A 46 -0.19 8.67 20.53
N SER A 47 0.28 9.54 19.62
CA SER A 47 1.70 9.80 19.41
C SER A 47 2.20 10.96 20.27
N ARG A 48 3.35 10.78 20.95
CA ARG A 48 3.82 11.75 21.96
C ARG A 48 5.14 12.45 21.65
N ARG A 49 5.95 12.01 20.66
CA ARG A 49 7.21 12.69 20.32
C ARG A 49 7.59 12.58 18.84
N ILE A 50 7.54 13.71 18.12
CA ILE A 50 8.01 13.80 16.73
C ILE A 50 9.42 14.41 16.73
N ASN A 51 10.37 13.71 16.11
CA ASN A 51 11.72 14.23 15.88
C ASN A 51 11.88 14.67 14.41
N ARG A 52 12.80 15.58 14.11
CA ARG A 52 13.08 16.07 12.75
C ARG A 52 13.52 14.93 11.81
N HIS A 53 14.27 13.95 12.31
CA HIS A 53 14.62 12.76 11.55
C HIS A 53 13.41 11.86 11.26
N THR A 54 12.47 11.75 12.20
CA THR A 54 11.19 11.04 11.98
C THR A 54 10.35 11.76 10.92
N LEU A 55 10.42 13.09 10.87
CA LEU A 55 9.65 13.89 9.92
C LEU A 55 10.10 13.65 8.48
N THR A 56 11.42 13.69 8.21
CA THR A 56 11.94 13.47 6.86
C THR A 56 11.77 12.03 6.40
N ALA A 57 12.02 11.06 7.29
CA ALA A 57 11.83 9.64 6.99
C ALA A 57 10.34 9.32 6.76
N GLY A 58 9.46 9.77 7.65
CA GLY A 58 8.01 9.54 7.55
C GLY A 58 7.39 10.21 6.33
N PHE A 59 7.91 11.36 5.89
CA PHE A 59 7.47 11.99 4.64
C PHE A 59 7.80 11.12 3.42
N GLY A 60 9.02 10.58 3.34
CA GLY A 60 9.40 9.65 2.27
C GLY A 60 8.50 8.41 2.22
N PHE A 61 8.20 7.81 3.38
CA PHE A 61 7.29 6.66 3.48
C PHE A 61 5.86 7.03 3.11
N GLY A 62 5.39 8.21 3.52
CA GLY A 62 4.07 8.72 3.18
C GLY A 62 3.87 8.89 1.68
N VAL A 63 4.89 9.38 0.97
CA VAL A 63 4.84 9.49 -0.50
C VAL A 63 4.76 8.12 -1.16
N VAL A 64 5.64 7.19 -0.77
CA VAL A 64 5.67 5.83 -1.35
C VAL A 64 4.36 5.09 -1.10
N VAL A 65 3.85 5.13 0.14
CA VAL A 65 2.61 4.44 0.49
C VAL A 65 1.40 5.07 -0.21
N SER A 66 1.40 6.40 -0.40
CA SER A 66 0.34 7.10 -1.14
C SER A 66 0.27 6.67 -2.59
N ILE A 67 1.43 6.56 -3.26
CA ILE A 67 1.52 6.05 -4.63
C ILE A 67 0.94 4.64 -4.67
N GLY A 68 1.33 3.79 -3.71
CA GLY A 68 0.80 2.43 -3.58
C GLY A 68 -0.72 2.40 -3.47
N TYR A 69 -1.30 3.18 -2.54
CA TYR A 69 -2.74 3.22 -2.33
C TYR A 69 -3.52 3.87 -3.50
N LEU A 70 -2.97 4.89 -4.14
CA LEU A 70 -3.58 5.49 -5.33
C LEU A 70 -3.62 4.46 -6.46
N CYS A 71 -2.48 3.85 -6.80
CA CYS A 71 -2.42 2.79 -7.81
C CYS A 71 -3.34 1.63 -7.48
N GLN A 72 -3.38 1.18 -6.22
CA GLN A 72 -4.29 0.13 -5.77
C GLN A 72 -5.74 0.52 -6.02
N THR A 73 -6.17 1.68 -5.52
CA THR A 73 -7.58 2.07 -5.54
C THR A 73 -8.07 2.40 -6.95
N PHE A 74 -7.23 3.01 -7.78
CA PHE A 74 -7.50 3.13 -9.21
C PHE A 74 -7.55 1.77 -9.88
N GLY A 75 -6.63 0.86 -9.54
CA GLY A 75 -6.61 -0.51 -10.05
C GLY A 75 -7.90 -1.27 -9.74
N LEU A 76 -8.43 -1.16 -8.52
CA LEU A 76 -9.69 -1.76 -8.08
C LEU A 76 -10.91 -1.32 -8.91
N ARG A 77 -10.84 -0.19 -9.63
CA ARG A 77 -11.92 0.20 -10.55
C ARG A 77 -11.97 -0.67 -11.81
N TYR A 78 -10.84 -1.27 -12.17
CA TYR A 78 -10.68 -2.06 -13.40
C TYR A 78 -10.46 -3.55 -13.13
N THR A 79 -10.13 -3.95 -11.90
CA THR A 79 -9.96 -5.35 -11.50
C THR A 79 -10.90 -5.76 -10.37
N THR A 80 -10.90 -7.03 -10.00
CA THR A 80 -11.68 -7.55 -8.88
C THR A 80 -10.94 -7.36 -7.56
N ALA A 81 -11.68 -7.26 -6.44
CA ALA A 81 -11.08 -7.19 -5.11
C ALA A 81 -10.16 -8.41 -4.85
N THR A 82 -10.56 -9.59 -5.33
CA THR A 82 -9.77 -10.82 -5.25
C THR A 82 -8.44 -10.69 -5.99
N ASN A 83 -8.46 -10.36 -7.29
CA ASN A 83 -7.24 -10.22 -8.08
C ASN A 83 -6.32 -9.13 -7.52
N SER A 84 -6.87 -7.97 -7.17
CA SER A 84 -6.10 -6.89 -6.55
C SER A 84 -5.43 -7.32 -5.26
N GLY A 85 -6.14 -8.05 -4.39
CA GLY A 85 -5.58 -8.55 -3.12
C GLY A 85 -4.44 -9.54 -3.36
N LEU A 86 -4.60 -10.47 -4.30
CA LEU A 86 -3.58 -11.46 -4.65
C LEU A 86 -2.33 -10.83 -5.25
N ILE A 87 -2.51 -9.92 -6.22
CA ILE A 87 -1.41 -9.20 -6.85
C ILE A 87 -0.70 -8.32 -5.82
N THR A 88 -1.45 -7.63 -4.94
CA THR A 88 -0.84 -6.85 -3.86
C THR A 88 0.03 -7.74 -2.97
N GLY A 89 -0.41 -8.97 -2.68
CA GLY A 89 0.35 -9.97 -1.92
C GLY A 89 1.74 -10.29 -2.48
N LEU A 90 2.02 -9.98 -3.75
CA LEU A 90 3.36 -10.05 -4.33
C LEU A 90 4.37 -9.09 -3.67
N PHE A 91 3.94 -8.15 -2.83
CA PHE A 91 4.86 -7.32 -2.04
C PHE A 91 5.87 -8.19 -1.28
N VAL A 92 5.52 -9.43 -0.90
CA VAL A 92 6.41 -10.39 -0.22
C VAL A 92 7.65 -10.71 -1.06
N ILE A 93 7.53 -10.71 -2.39
CA ILE A 93 8.66 -10.83 -3.33
C ILE A 93 9.40 -9.49 -3.44
N PHE A 94 8.68 -8.37 -3.53
CA PHE A 94 9.29 -7.05 -3.68
C PHE A 94 10.09 -6.59 -2.46
N VAL A 95 9.76 -7.05 -1.25
CA VAL A 95 10.51 -6.73 -0.02
C VAL A 95 11.98 -7.16 -0.11
N PRO A 96 12.34 -8.45 -0.29
CA PRO A 96 13.73 -8.87 -0.40
C PRO A 96 14.43 -8.31 -1.65
N VAL A 97 13.71 -8.09 -2.76
CA VAL A 97 14.26 -7.42 -3.95
C VAL A 97 14.65 -5.98 -3.64
N THR A 98 13.79 -5.24 -2.95
CA THR A 98 14.08 -3.87 -2.51
C THR A 98 15.22 -3.88 -1.50
N ASP A 99 15.23 -4.83 -0.57
CA ASP A 99 16.30 -4.96 0.42
C ASP A 99 17.67 -5.20 -0.23
N PHE A 100 17.68 -5.96 -1.32
CA PHE A 100 18.87 -6.16 -2.14
C PHE A 100 19.27 -4.90 -2.90
N LEU A 101 18.31 -4.22 -3.53
CA LEU A 101 18.59 -3.05 -4.37
C LEU A 101 19.05 -1.83 -3.55
N LEU A 102 18.33 -1.52 -2.46
CA LEU A 102 18.59 -0.33 -1.63
C LEU A 102 19.69 -0.57 -0.59
N PHE A 103 19.77 -1.76 -0.01
CA PHE A 103 20.66 -2.03 1.11
C PHE A 103 21.75 -3.07 0.80
N LYS A 104 21.84 -3.53 -0.46
CA LYS A 104 22.81 -4.54 -0.91
C LYS A 104 22.79 -5.83 -0.09
N LYS A 105 21.65 -6.11 0.57
CA LYS A 105 21.46 -7.32 1.37
C LYS A 105 21.02 -8.46 0.46
N ARG A 106 21.84 -9.49 0.33
CA ARG A 106 21.53 -10.62 -0.55
C ARG A 106 20.21 -11.30 -0.12
N PRO A 107 19.33 -11.63 -1.08
CA PRO A 107 18.14 -12.39 -0.78
C PRO A 107 18.54 -13.79 -0.25
N PRO A 108 17.75 -14.38 0.66
CA PRO A 108 18.02 -15.73 1.17
C PRO A 108 17.93 -16.75 0.04
N HIS A 109 18.56 -17.92 0.20
CA HIS A 109 18.48 -19.01 -0.79
C HIS A 109 17.03 -19.46 -1.05
N GLU A 110 16.15 -19.29 -0.06
CA GLU A 110 14.71 -19.58 -0.14
C GLU A 110 13.95 -18.61 -1.07
N PHE A 111 14.57 -17.50 -1.49
CA PHE A 111 13.91 -16.49 -2.33
C PHE A 111 13.38 -17.07 -3.63
N LEU A 112 14.12 -17.97 -4.28
CA LEU A 112 13.66 -18.63 -5.50
C LEU A 112 12.38 -19.43 -5.25
N LEU A 113 12.31 -20.12 -4.11
CA LEU A 113 11.12 -20.89 -3.71
C LEU A 113 9.93 -19.96 -3.46
N ILE A 114 10.14 -18.83 -2.77
CA ILE A 114 9.10 -17.83 -2.53
C ILE A 114 8.54 -17.32 -3.86
N VAL A 115 9.41 -16.96 -4.81
CA VAL A 115 8.99 -16.50 -6.14
C VAL A 115 8.18 -17.57 -6.85
N CYS A 116 8.69 -18.80 -6.95
CA CYS A 116 7.96 -19.90 -7.59
C CYS A 116 6.59 -20.16 -6.96
N VAL A 117 6.51 -20.24 -5.64
CA VAL A 117 5.25 -20.49 -4.92
C VAL A 117 4.26 -19.34 -5.10
N SER A 118 4.70 -18.09 -5.05
CA SER A 118 3.84 -16.92 -5.29
C SER A 118 3.28 -16.89 -6.71
N PHE A 119 4.10 -17.19 -7.73
CA PHE A 119 3.62 -17.29 -9.11
C PHE A 119 2.60 -18.42 -9.29
N VAL A 120 2.85 -19.59 -8.70
CA VAL A 120 1.90 -20.71 -8.72
C VAL A 120 0.60 -20.34 -8.01
N GLY A 121 0.67 -19.68 -6.86
CA GLY A 121 -0.51 -19.22 -6.11
C GLY A 121 -1.38 -18.27 -6.94
N ILE A 122 -0.78 -17.33 -7.66
CA ILE A 122 -1.51 -16.44 -8.58
C ILE A 122 -2.11 -17.23 -9.73
N ALA A 123 -1.33 -18.11 -10.38
CA ALA A 123 -1.81 -18.89 -11.51
C ALA A 123 -3.02 -19.78 -11.16
N LEU A 124 -3.00 -20.41 -9.97
CA LEU A 124 -4.09 -21.23 -9.46
C LEU A 124 -5.36 -20.42 -9.15
N LEU A 125 -5.19 -19.18 -8.65
CA LEU A 125 -6.30 -18.34 -8.23
C LEU A 125 -6.86 -17.46 -9.35
N SER A 126 -6.13 -17.29 -10.45
CA SER A 126 -6.59 -16.58 -11.66
C SER A 126 -7.29 -17.50 -12.68
N ASP A 127 -7.77 -18.67 -12.26
CA ASP A 127 -8.43 -19.69 -13.10
C ASP A 127 -7.64 -20.06 -14.38
N GLY A 128 -6.31 -19.85 -14.39
CA GLY A 128 -5.45 -20.10 -15.55
C GLY A 128 -5.65 -19.17 -16.76
N ASN A 129 -6.51 -18.15 -16.68
CA ASN A 129 -6.78 -17.22 -17.80
C ASN A 129 -5.86 -15.99 -17.75
N LEU A 130 -4.70 -16.08 -18.41
CA LEU A 130 -3.77 -14.96 -18.58
C LEU A 130 -4.26 -13.89 -19.59
N ASP A 131 -5.26 -14.21 -20.41
CA ASP A 131 -5.93 -13.25 -21.32
C ASP A 131 -6.76 -12.19 -20.58
N GLY A 132 -6.96 -12.35 -19.26
CA GLY A 132 -7.69 -11.42 -18.39
C GLY A 132 -6.82 -10.35 -17.72
N PHE A 133 -5.54 -10.22 -18.06
CA PHE A 133 -4.66 -9.22 -17.43
C PHE A 133 -5.06 -7.80 -17.85
N ASN A 134 -5.72 -7.09 -16.93
CA ASN A 134 -6.28 -5.78 -17.18
C ASN A 134 -5.32 -4.65 -16.77
N PHE A 135 -5.60 -3.43 -17.21
CA PHE A 135 -4.90 -2.23 -16.74
C PHE A 135 -4.90 -2.10 -15.21
N GLY A 136 -5.99 -2.56 -14.55
CA GLY A 136 -6.06 -2.60 -13.09
C GLY A 136 -5.07 -3.55 -12.43
N ASP A 137 -4.77 -4.68 -13.07
CA ASP A 137 -3.81 -5.66 -12.58
C ASP A 137 -2.38 -5.11 -12.66
N LEU A 138 -2.07 -4.35 -13.72
CA LEU A 138 -0.80 -3.63 -13.84
C LEU A 138 -0.66 -2.56 -12.73
N LEU A 139 -1.72 -1.80 -12.47
CA LEU A 139 -1.73 -0.79 -11.40
C LEU A 139 -1.55 -1.42 -10.01
N THR A 140 -2.20 -2.55 -9.76
CA THR A 140 -2.06 -3.27 -8.49
C THR A 140 -0.69 -3.92 -8.35
N LEU A 141 -0.02 -4.29 -9.45
CA LEU A 141 1.37 -4.73 -9.43
C LEU A 141 2.33 -3.60 -9.06
N VAL A 142 2.10 -2.38 -9.57
CA VAL A 142 2.85 -1.17 -9.15
C VAL A 142 2.63 -0.90 -7.66
N CYS A 143 1.39 -1.08 -7.16
CA CYS A 143 1.10 -1.03 -5.73
C CYS A 143 1.91 -2.06 -4.92
N ALA A 144 1.98 -3.31 -5.37
CA ALA A 144 2.76 -4.35 -4.71
C ALA A 144 4.24 -3.98 -4.59
N GLY A 145 4.81 -3.36 -5.63
CA GLY A 145 6.16 -2.80 -5.61
C GLY A 145 6.31 -1.66 -4.59
N ALA A 146 5.41 -0.68 -4.61
CA ALA A 146 5.42 0.43 -3.67
C ALA A 146 5.30 -0.03 -2.21
N PHE A 147 4.42 -0.98 -1.91
CA PHE A 147 4.32 -1.58 -0.58
C PHE A 147 5.54 -2.42 -0.22
N GLY A 148 6.15 -3.12 -1.18
CA GLY A 148 7.43 -3.79 -0.95
C GLY A 148 8.53 -2.82 -0.53
N ILE A 149 8.58 -1.65 -1.18
CA ILE A 149 9.52 -0.58 -0.83
C ILE A 149 9.21 -0.02 0.56
N ASP A 150 7.96 0.33 0.83
CA ASP A 150 7.53 0.86 2.12
C ASP A 150 7.85 -0.12 3.26
N ILE A 151 7.53 -1.40 3.10
CA ILE A 151 7.80 -2.44 4.11
C ILE A 151 9.30 -2.63 4.34
N SER A 152 10.13 -2.65 3.29
CA SER A 152 11.59 -2.76 3.42
C SER A 152 12.18 -1.57 4.18
N LEU A 153 11.74 -0.34 3.83
CA LEU A 153 12.15 0.88 4.51
C LEU A 153 11.67 0.88 5.97
N LEU A 154 10.39 0.60 6.22
CA LEU A 154 9.80 0.57 7.55
C LEU A 154 10.51 -0.45 8.45
N SER A 155 10.81 -1.64 7.94
CA SER A 155 11.50 -2.71 8.69
C SER A 155 12.88 -2.30 9.23
N ARG A 156 13.54 -1.33 8.58
CA ARG A 156 14.84 -0.79 9.02
C ARG A 156 14.70 0.47 9.85
N TYR A 157 13.91 1.44 9.38
CA TYR A 157 13.82 2.74 10.02
C TYR A 157 12.94 2.73 11.27
N ALA A 158 11.95 1.83 11.37
CA ALA A 158 11.12 1.69 12.57
C ALA A 158 11.91 1.20 13.80
N LYS A 159 13.05 0.52 13.62
CA LYS A 159 13.89 0.08 14.76
C LYS A 159 14.55 1.24 15.50
N ASN A 160 14.77 2.36 14.82
CA ASN A 160 15.50 3.51 15.33
C ASN A 160 14.59 4.71 15.64
N HIS A 161 13.28 4.57 15.42
CA HIS A 161 12.29 5.64 15.62
C HIS A 161 11.12 5.13 16.45
N ASP A 162 10.41 6.04 17.10
CA ASP A 162 9.11 5.70 17.70
C ASP A 162 8.13 5.36 16.57
N SER A 163 7.71 4.10 16.52
CA SER A 163 6.78 3.58 15.49
C SER A 163 5.48 4.40 15.42
N GLY A 164 5.00 4.91 16.55
CA GLY A 164 3.79 5.73 16.58
C GLY A 164 3.98 7.10 15.93
N ALA A 165 5.14 7.73 16.18
CA ALA A 165 5.49 8.99 15.53
C ALA A 165 5.75 8.82 14.02
N LEU A 166 6.39 7.72 13.63
CA LEU A 166 6.66 7.43 12.23
C LEU A 166 5.37 7.20 11.44
N MET A 167 4.46 6.38 11.99
CA MET A 167 3.15 6.10 11.40
C MET A 167 2.29 7.37 11.31
N LEU A 168 2.31 8.23 12.33
CA LEU A 168 1.60 9.52 12.29
C LEU A 168 2.11 10.39 11.14
N VAL A 169 3.43 10.57 11.02
CA VAL A 169 4.01 11.39 9.94
C VAL A 169 3.70 10.79 8.58
N GLN A 170 3.77 9.46 8.45
CA GLN A 170 3.44 8.74 7.23
C GLN A 170 1.97 8.97 6.82
N MET A 171 1.02 8.91 7.75
CA MET A 171 -0.39 9.17 7.46
C MET A 171 -0.64 10.65 7.10
N ILE A 172 -0.01 11.60 7.80
CA ILE A 172 -0.13 13.03 7.50
C ILE A 172 0.41 13.34 6.10
N SER A 173 1.62 12.85 5.81
CA SER A 173 2.23 12.99 4.48
C SER A 173 1.34 12.39 3.41
N SER A 174 0.73 11.22 3.68
CA SER A 174 -0.16 10.59 2.73
C SER A 174 -1.44 11.37 2.48
N SER A 175 -2.00 11.96 3.53
CA SER A 175 -3.14 12.87 3.43
C SER A 175 -2.81 14.09 2.56
N ILE A 176 -1.66 14.72 2.78
CA ILE A 176 -1.20 15.88 1.99
C ILE A 176 -1.01 15.51 0.53
N VAL A 177 -0.32 14.40 0.24
CA VAL A 177 -0.11 13.93 -1.14
C VAL A 177 -1.45 13.68 -1.82
N CYS A 178 -2.38 12.98 -1.17
CA CYS A 178 -3.70 12.72 -1.73
C CYS A 178 -4.51 14.01 -1.94
N ALA A 179 -4.46 14.96 -1.00
CA ALA A 179 -5.13 16.25 -1.12
C ALA A 179 -4.57 17.10 -2.28
N VAL A 180 -3.24 17.09 -2.48
CA VAL A 180 -2.59 17.77 -3.61
C VAL A 180 -3.02 17.12 -4.93
N VAL A 181 -3.01 15.79 -5.01
CA VAL A 181 -3.48 15.07 -6.19
C VAL A 181 -4.94 15.40 -6.46
N TRP A 182 -5.78 15.47 -5.41
CA TRP A 182 -7.19 15.79 -5.54
C TRP A 182 -7.40 17.17 -6.18
N GLY A 183 -6.71 18.19 -5.67
CA GLY A 183 -6.80 19.55 -6.20
C GLY A 183 -6.33 19.69 -7.65
N ILE A 184 -5.46 18.79 -8.12
CA ILE A 184 -5.00 18.75 -9.52
C ILE A 184 -6.00 18.02 -10.41
N THR A 185 -6.57 16.91 -9.95
CA THR A 185 -7.44 16.04 -10.78
C THR A 185 -8.89 16.50 -10.83
N GLU A 186 -9.38 17.13 -9.77
CA GLU A 186 -10.74 17.66 -9.67
C GLU A 186 -10.67 19.13 -9.22
N PRO A 187 -10.30 20.07 -10.11
CA PRO A 187 -10.39 21.49 -9.78
C PRO A 187 -11.87 21.78 -9.51
N PHE A 188 -12.18 22.12 -8.26
CA PHE A 188 -13.50 22.47 -7.76
C PHE A 188 -14.31 23.23 -8.82
N LYS A 189 -15.28 22.56 -9.42
CA LYS A 189 -16.36 23.15 -10.23
C LYS A 189 -17.67 22.93 -9.49
#